data_AF-A0A1H3GZI9-F1
#
_entry.id   AF-A0A1H3GZI9-F1
#
_cell.length_a   1.000
_cell.length_b   1.000
_cell.length_c   1.000
_cell.angle_alpha   90.00
_cell.angle_beta   90.00
_cell.angle_gamma   90.00
#
_symmetry.space_group_name_H-M   'P 1'
#
loop_
_entity.id
_entity.type
_entity.pdbx_description
1 polymer ?
#
loop_
_entity_poly.entity_id
_entity_poly.type
_entity_poly.pdbx_seq_one_letter_code
_entity_poly.pdbx_strand_id
1 'polypeptide(L)'
;MKKTFPCGHTGKGQYCHRCKQEQTRTEQICATQQNHKDWHKLFELDAIDLRPLNSKNLVEKARKIIADIHAGGSYTIYKGKRMNYDRHVISVPLNRDWRLIFQDTQDGIRCYQLLSHEQYNVKKPGSSQLHSHFNT
;
A
#
# COMPACT_ATOMS: atom_id res chain seq x y z
N MET A 1 -16.48 49.95 -16.92
CA MET A 1 -16.59 50.01 -15.44
C MET A 1 -16.61 48.60 -14.87
N LYS A 2 -16.08 48.38 -13.65
CA LYS A 2 -16.26 47.09 -12.95
C LYS A 2 -17.66 47.11 -12.32
N LYS A 3 -18.39 45.99 -12.39
CA LYS A 3 -19.67 45.81 -11.69
C LYS A 3 -19.47 44.95 -10.45
N THR A 4 -20.30 45.16 -9.45
CA THR A 4 -20.37 44.31 -8.26
C THR A 4 -21.34 43.18 -8.55
N PHE A 5 -20.89 41.94 -8.37
CA PHE A 5 -21.72 40.75 -8.49
C PHE A 5 -22.57 40.55 -7.21
N PRO A 6 -23.67 39.79 -7.26
CA PRO A 6 -24.50 39.49 -6.08
C PRO A 6 -23.72 38.81 -4.93
N CYS A 7 -22.62 38.14 -5.26
CA CYS A 7 -21.69 37.55 -4.29
C CYS A 7 -20.73 38.56 -3.63
N GLY A 8 -20.88 39.87 -3.87
CA GLY A 8 -20.06 40.94 -3.29
C GLY A 8 -18.71 41.19 -3.99
N HIS A 9 -18.29 40.31 -4.90
CA HIS A 9 -17.06 40.48 -5.67
C HIS A 9 -17.22 41.48 -6.83
N THR A 10 -16.14 42.14 -7.24
CA THR A 10 -16.15 43.07 -8.39
C THR A 10 -15.48 42.48 -9.62
N GLY A 11 -16.02 42.74 -10.81
CA GLY A 11 -15.40 42.30 -12.07
C GLY A 11 -16.09 42.84 -13.31
N LYS A 12 -15.61 42.43 -14.48
CA LYS A 12 -16.14 42.86 -15.79
C LYS A 12 -16.87 41.74 -16.55
N GLY A 13 -16.83 40.51 -16.05
CA GLY A 13 -17.38 39.32 -16.72
C GLY A 13 -18.90 39.18 -16.59
N GLN A 14 -19.46 38.21 -17.32
CA GLN A 14 -20.88 37.84 -17.16
C GLN A 14 -21.14 37.13 -15.82
N TYR A 15 -20.15 36.41 -15.29
CA TYR A 15 -20.21 35.70 -14.02
C TYR A 15 -18.99 36.01 -13.14
N CYS A 16 -19.08 35.71 -11.84
CA CYS A 16 -17.99 35.88 -10.90
C CYS A 16 -16.96 34.73 -11.07
N HIS A 17 -15.81 35.03 -11.68
CA HIS A 17 -14.73 34.05 -11.84
C HIS A 17 -14.15 33.58 -10.50
N ARG A 18 -14.15 34.43 -9.46
CA ARG A 18 -13.62 34.07 -8.14
C ARG A 18 -14.45 32.97 -7.48
N CYS A 19 -15.77 33.14 -7.44
CA CYS A 19 -16.69 32.11 -6.95
C CYS A 19 -16.63 30.84 -7.81
N LYS A 20 -16.48 30.97 -9.13
CA LYS A 20 -16.32 29.80 -10.01
C LYS A 20 -15.03 29.02 -9.71
N GLN A 21 -13.93 29.74 -9.49
CA GLN A 21 -12.64 29.15 -9.16
C GLN A 21 -12.64 28.48 -7.79
N GLU A 22 -13.33 29.07 -6.80
CA GLU A 22 -13.53 28.45 -5.48
C GLU A 22 -14.38 27.18 -5.56
N GLN A 23 -15.48 27.19 -6.33
CA GLN A 23 -16.26 25.98 -6.59
C GLN A 23 -15.41 24.88 -7.22
N THR A 24 -14.67 25.19 -8.29
CA THR A 24 -13.82 24.20 -8.96
C THR A 24 -12.73 23.66 -8.04
N ARG A 25 -12.14 24.50 -7.18
CA ARG A 25 -11.16 24.05 -6.20
C ARG A 25 -11.78 23.11 -5.16
N THR A 26 -12.98 23.43 -4.65
CA THR A 26 -13.70 22.55 -3.72
C THR A 26 -14.09 21.23 -4.37
N GLU A 27 -14.58 21.26 -5.61
CA GLU A 27 -14.92 20.07 -6.40
C GLU A 27 -13.68 19.17 -6.59
N GLN A 28 -12.54 19.75 -6.94
CA GLN A 28 -11.26 19.03 -7.07
C GLN A 28 -10.80 18.42 -5.75
N ILE A 29 -10.84 19.18 -4.65
CA ILE A 29 -10.45 18.72 -3.32
C ILE A 29 -11.35 17.56 -2.85
N CYS A 30 -12.66 17.65 -3.06
CA CYS A 30 -13.60 16.58 -2.74
C CYS A 30 -13.36 15.33 -3.59
N ALA A 31 -13.12 15.49 -4.89
CA ALA A 31 -12.83 14.38 -5.80
C ALA A 31 -11.50 13.67 -5.44
N THR A 32 -10.45 14.42 -5.11
CA THR A 32 -9.18 13.82 -4.66
C THR A 32 -9.36 13.06 -3.35
N GLN A 33 -10.15 13.59 -2.40
CA GLN A 33 -10.46 12.89 -1.15
C GLN A 33 -11.28 11.61 -1.36
N GLN A 34 -12.24 11.61 -2.28
CA GLN A 34 -13.01 10.40 -2.61
C GLN A 34 -12.09 9.33 -3.21
N ASN A 35 -11.29 9.67 -4.22
CA ASN A 35 -10.32 8.76 -4.81
C ASN A 35 -9.34 8.17 -3.77
N HIS A 36 -8.92 8.96 -2.79
CA HIS A 36 -8.05 8.49 -1.70
C HIS A 36 -8.77 7.50 -0.76
N LYS A 37 -10.06 7.73 -0.45
CA LYS A 37 -10.87 6.84 0.40
C LYS A 37 -11.17 5.52 -0.30
N ASP A 38 -11.53 5.57 -1.58
CA ASP A 38 -11.81 4.36 -2.36
C ASP A 38 -10.55 3.51 -2.54
N TRP A 39 -9.38 4.14 -2.74
CA TRP A 39 -8.10 3.44 -2.76
C TRP A 39 -7.80 2.73 -1.44
N HIS A 40 -8.03 3.38 -0.29
CA HIS A 40 -7.79 2.78 1.02
C HIS A 40 -8.74 1.61 1.34
N LYS A 41 -10.01 1.68 0.95
CA LYS A 41 -11.00 0.60 1.16
C LYS A 41 -10.62 -0.70 0.44
N LEU A 42 -9.94 -0.60 -0.71
CA LEU A 42 -9.50 -1.78 -1.45
C LEU A 42 -8.51 -2.66 -0.65
N PHE A 43 -7.83 -2.10 0.34
CA PHE A 43 -6.91 -2.84 1.21
C PHE A 43 -7.60 -3.56 2.36
N GLU A 44 -8.83 -3.19 2.71
CA GLU A 44 -9.59 -3.89 3.78
C GLU A 44 -10.02 -5.30 3.35
N LEU A 45 -10.01 -5.56 2.04
CA LEU A 45 -10.32 -6.86 1.45
C LEU A 45 -9.06 -7.73 1.24
N ASP A 46 -7.87 -7.17 1.39
CA ASP A 46 -6.63 -7.90 1.20
C ASP A 46 -6.28 -8.73 2.44
N ALA A 47 -5.79 -9.95 2.23
CA ALA A 47 -5.37 -10.85 3.31
C ALA A 47 -4.17 -10.31 4.12
N ILE A 48 -3.43 -9.34 3.58
CA ILE A 48 -2.28 -8.70 4.22
C ILE A 48 -2.24 -7.22 3.88
N ASP A 49 -1.53 -6.44 4.71
CA ASP A 49 -1.37 -5.01 4.47
C ASP A 49 -0.44 -4.73 3.29
N LEU A 50 -1.02 -4.28 2.17
CA LEU A 50 -0.30 -3.87 0.96
C LEU A 50 -0.15 -2.34 0.84
N ARG A 51 -0.67 -1.56 1.80
CA ARG A 51 -0.58 -0.08 1.82
C ARG A 51 0.84 0.47 1.70
N PRO A 52 1.91 -0.20 2.20
CA PRO A 52 3.28 0.28 2.01
C PRO A 52 3.75 0.31 0.55
N LEU A 53 3.03 -0.33 -0.37
CA LEU A 53 3.35 -0.32 -1.79
C LEU A 53 2.82 0.97 -2.45
N ASN A 54 3.75 1.87 -2.79
CA ASN A 54 3.43 3.15 -3.44
C ASN A 54 2.98 3.03 -4.91
N SER A 55 2.91 1.82 -5.48
CA SER A 55 2.58 1.60 -6.90
C SER A 55 1.45 0.61 -7.08
N LYS A 56 0.39 1.02 -7.80
CA LYS A 56 -0.76 0.18 -8.13
C LYS A 56 -0.36 -1.14 -8.81
N ASN A 57 0.58 -1.09 -9.76
CA ASN A 57 1.09 -2.28 -10.44
C ASN A 57 1.76 -3.27 -9.48
N LEU A 58 2.43 -2.79 -8.42
CA LEU A 58 3.03 -3.65 -7.40
C LEU A 58 1.95 -4.30 -6.52
N VAL A 59 0.90 -3.55 -6.16
CA VAL A 59 -0.24 -4.08 -5.41
C VAL A 59 -0.95 -5.17 -6.21
N GLU A 60 -1.24 -4.93 -7.49
CA GLU A 60 -1.87 -5.91 -8.39
C GLU A 60 -1.02 -7.16 -8.56
N LYS A 61 0.30 -6.99 -8.73
CA LYS A 61 1.25 -8.10 -8.79
C LYS A 61 1.26 -8.90 -7.49
N ALA A 62 1.24 -8.24 -6.34
CA ALA A 62 1.22 -8.90 -5.04
C ALA A 62 -0.06 -9.73 -4.88
N ARG A 63 -1.23 -9.14 -5.17
CA ARG A 63 -2.52 -9.85 -5.15
C ARG A 63 -2.53 -11.07 -6.04
N LYS A 64 -1.99 -10.96 -7.26
CA LYS A 64 -1.89 -12.08 -8.20
C LYS A 64 -1.04 -13.23 -7.63
N ILE A 65 0.12 -12.91 -7.07
CA ILE A 65 1.01 -13.91 -6.47
C ILE A 65 0.34 -14.60 -5.28
N ILE A 66 -0.35 -13.84 -4.43
CA ILE A 66 -1.06 -14.37 -3.27
C ILE A 66 -2.17 -15.33 -3.70
N ALA A 67 -3.01 -14.91 -4.65
CA ALA A 67 -4.11 -15.72 -5.16
C ALA A 67 -3.61 -17.00 -5.83
N ASP A 68 -2.55 -16.91 -6.64
CA ASP A 68 -1.95 -18.07 -7.32
C ASP A 68 -1.38 -19.09 -6.33
N ILE A 69 -0.66 -18.63 -5.31
CA ILE A 69 -0.11 -19.52 -4.26
C ILE A 69 -1.23 -20.12 -3.40
N HIS A 70 -2.27 -19.35 -3.07
CA HIS A 70 -3.44 -19.87 -2.35
C HIS A 70 -4.20 -20.93 -3.14
N ALA A 71 -4.22 -20.83 -4.46
CA ALA A 71 -4.79 -21.83 -5.36
C ALA A 71 -3.91 -23.10 -5.51
N GLY A 72 -2.77 -23.18 -4.83
CA GLY A 72 -1.82 -24.29 -4.92
C GLY A 72 -0.72 -24.09 -5.96
N GLY A 73 -0.60 -22.88 -6.53
CA GLY A 73 0.47 -22.50 -7.44
C GLY A 73 1.85 -22.55 -6.78
N SER A 74 2.87 -22.86 -7.57
CA SER A 74 4.24 -22.98 -7.05
C SER A 74 4.88 -21.61 -6.82
N TYR A 75 5.24 -21.33 -5.56
CA TYR A 75 5.98 -20.12 -5.19
C TYR A 75 7.35 -19.99 -5.89
N THR A 76 7.92 -21.07 -6.42
CA THR A 76 9.22 -21.06 -7.11
C THR A 76 9.19 -20.28 -8.43
N ILE A 77 8.03 -20.21 -9.09
CA ILE A 77 7.84 -19.45 -10.35
C ILE A 77 8.12 -17.96 -10.11
N TYR A 78 7.80 -17.47 -8.92
CA TYR A 78 8.05 -16.10 -8.49
C TYR A 78 9.41 -15.90 -7.82
N LYS A 79 10.36 -16.83 -8.04
CA LYS A 79 11.67 -16.86 -7.37
C LYS A 79 11.55 -16.95 -5.84
N GLY A 80 10.46 -17.53 -5.36
CA GLY A 80 10.22 -17.77 -3.95
C GLY A 80 11.16 -18.83 -3.39
N LYS A 81 11.55 -18.66 -2.12
CA LYS A 81 12.44 -19.57 -1.41
C LYS A 81 11.98 -19.78 0.02
N ARG A 82 12.11 -21.03 0.49
CA ARG A 82 11.97 -21.36 1.92
C ARG A 82 13.15 -20.78 2.69
N MET A 83 12.89 -20.28 3.89
CA MET A 83 13.94 -19.74 4.75
C MET A 83 14.77 -20.85 5.36
N ASN A 84 16.05 -20.56 5.58
CA ASN A 84 16.93 -21.54 6.19
C ASN A 84 16.69 -21.70 7.70
N TYR A 85 16.32 -20.60 8.39
CA TYR A 85 16.04 -20.61 9.83
C TYR A 85 14.69 -21.24 10.16
N ASP A 86 13.70 -21.12 9.28
CA ASP A 86 12.39 -21.75 9.41
C ASP A 86 11.89 -22.18 8.03
N ARG A 87 11.85 -23.48 7.80
CA ARG A 87 11.45 -24.06 6.51
C ARG A 87 9.96 -23.93 6.23
N HIS A 88 9.15 -23.57 7.23
CA HIS A 88 7.74 -23.22 7.06
C HIS A 88 7.57 -21.79 6.55
N VAL A 89 8.60 -20.95 6.64
CA VAL A 89 8.54 -19.58 6.13
C VAL A 89 9.05 -19.56 4.70
N ILE A 90 8.25 -19.00 3.80
CA ILE A 90 8.59 -18.83 2.37
C ILE A 90 8.67 -17.33 2.08
N SER A 91 9.77 -16.86 1.51
CA SER A 91 9.86 -15.49 0.96
C SER A 91 9.79 -15.50 -0.54
N VAL A 92 8.89 -14.68 -1.06
CA VAL A 92 8.73 -14.40 -2.48
C VAL A 92 9.10 -12.94 -2.75
N PRO A 93 10.12 -12.66 -3.57
CA PRO A 93 10.47 -11.29 -3.93
C PRO A 93 9.39 -10.67 -4.83
N LEU A 94 8.87 -9.51 -4.43
CA LEU A 94 7.95 -8.74 -5.28
C LEU A 94 8.73 -7.84 -6.24
N ASN A 95 9.74 -7.14 -5.70
CA ASN A 95 10.74 -6.34 -6.42
C ASN A 95 12.09 -6.35 -5.65
N ARG A 96 12.96 -5.36 -5.88
CA ARG A 96 14.24 -5.22 -5.17
C ARG A 96 14.08 -4.98 -3.68
N ASP A 97 13.04 -4.22 -3.30
CA ASP A 97 12.90 -3.64 -1.96
C ASP A 97 11.82 -4.34 -1.13
N TRP A 98 10.92 -5.11 -1.75
CA TRP A 98 9.76 -5.71 -1.11
C TRP A 98 9.73 -7.22 -1.29
N ARG A 99 9.39 -7.92 -0.20
CA ARG A 99 9.24 -9.36 -0.15
C ARG A 99 7.92 -9.72 0.50
N LEU A 100 7.16 -10.59 -0.16
CA LEU A 100 6.01 -11.26 0.44
C LEU A 100 6.51 -12.44 1.26
N ILE A 101 5.96 -12.59 2.46
CA ILE A 101 6.24 -13.68 3.36
C ILE A 101 5.00 -14.53 3.47
N PHE A 102 5.17 -15.80 3.16
CA PHE A 102 4.17 -16.83 3.29
C PHE A 102 4.58 -17.79 4.39
N GLN A 103 3.58 -18.41 5.01
CA GLN A 103 3.75 -19.46 6.00
C GLN A 103 3.07 -20.72 5.50
N ASP A 104 3.85 -21.80 5.44
CA ASP A 104 3.41 -23.15 5.16
C ASP A 104 2.80 -23.72 6.46
N THR A 105 1.50 -23.95 6.44
CA THR A 105 0.74 -24.52 7.56
C THR A 105 0.15 -25.85 7.13
N GLN A 106 -0.38 -26.64 8.07
CA GLN A 106 -1.04 -27.91 7.74
C GLN A 106 -2.23 -27.74 6.78
N ASP A 107 -2.82 -26.55 6.75
CA ASP A 107 -3.96 -26.14 5.92
C ASP A 107 -3.53 -25.55 4.56
N GLY A 108 -2.22 -25.53 4.28
CA GLY A 108 -1.63 -24.96 3.06
C GLY A 108 -0.82 -23.70 3.31
N ILE A 109 -0.42 -23.05 2.20
CA ILE A 109 0.47 -21.88 2.22
C ILE A 109 -0.37 -20.61 2.28
N ARG A 110 -0.23 -19.85 3.37
CA ARG A 110 -0.95 -18.58 3.58
C ARG A 110 0.01 -17.40 3.54
N CYS A 111 -0.48 -16.26 3.05
CA CYS A 111 0.33 -15.03 3.05
C CYS A 111 0.21 -14.42 4.45
N TYR A 112 1.35 -14.13 5.07
CA TYR A 112 1.40 -13.65 6.45
C TYR A 112 1.73 -12.15 6.53
N GLN A 113 2.73 -11.68 5.77
CA GLN A 113 3.13 -10.27 5.81
C GLN A 113 3.88 -9.83 4.53
N LEU A 114 3.82 -8.52 4.25
CA LEU A 114 4.71 -7.84 3.33
C LEU A 114 5.85 -7.18 4.13
N LEU A 115 7.10 -7.41 3.72
CA LEU A 115 8.29 -6.82 4.36
C LEU A 115 9.13 -6.04 3.37
N SER A 116 9.65 -4.89 3.81
CA SER A 116 10.74 -4.22 3.10
C SER A 116 12.06 -4.99 3.30
N HIS A 117 13.04 -4.74 2.43
CA HIS A 117 14.36 -5.37 2.50
C HIS A 117 15.05 -5.06 3.85
N GLU A 118 14.87 -3.86 4.38
CA GLU A 118 15.43 -3.45 5.66
C GLU A 118 14.80 -4.26 6.81
N GLN A 119 13.46 -4.31 6.89
CA GLN A 119 12.75 -5.09 7.92
C GLN A 119 13.04 -6.60 7.80
N TYR A 120 13.24 -7.08 6.58
CA TYR A 120 13.56 -8.47 6.29
C TYR A 120 14.96 -8.88 6.78
N ASN A 121 15.96 -8.01 6.66
CA ASN A 121 17.32 -8.32 7.10
C ASN A 121 17.49 -8.22 8.62
N VAL A 122 16.71 -7.37 9.30
CA VAL A 122 16.75 -7.21 10.76
C VAL A 122 16.18 -8.44 11.49
N LYS A 123 15.23 -9.17 10.88
CA LYS A 123 14.64 -10.39 11.44
C LYS A 123 15.47 -11.67 11.22
N LYS A 124 16.67 -11.58 10.63
CA LYS A 124 17.58 -12.73 10.60
C LYS A 124 18.15 -12.92 12.02
N PRO A 125 17.99 -14.10 12.66
CA PRO A 125 18.71 -14.40 13.88
C PRO A 125 20.21 -14.41 13.54
N GLY A 126 20.90 -13.34 13.94
CA GLY A 126 22.27 -13.02 13.55
C GLY A 126 22.57 -11.52 13.54
N SER A 127 21.56 -10.65 13.36
CA SER A 127 21.71 -9.21 13.56
C SER A 127 21.24 -8.81 14.96
N SER A 128 22.01 -9.19 15.97
CA SER A 128 21.83 -8.72 17.34
C SER A 128 22.22 -7.25 17.42
N GLN A 129 21.25 -6.34 17.46
CA GLN A 129 21.43 -5.09 18.18
C GLN A 129 20.56 -5.17 19.44
N LEU A 130 21.22 -5.63 20.50
CA LEU A 130 20.78 -5.51 21.89
C LEU A 130 20.41 -4.05 22.16
N HIS A 131 19.14 -3.76 22.37
CA HIS A 131 18.73 -2.63 23.20
C HIS A 131 17.88 -3.18 24.34
N SER A 132 18.57 -3.74 25.33
CA SER A 132 18.03 -4.01 26.65
C SER A 132 17.93 -2.69 27.40
N HIS A 133 16.81 -1.99 27.28
CA HIS A 133 16.44 -0.99 28.29
C HIS A 133 15.69 -1.71 29.41
N PHE A 134 16.44 -2.23 30.37
CA PHE A 134 15.92 -2.46 31.72
C PHE A 134 15.94 -1.10 32.44
N ASN A 135 14.76 -0.52 32.66
CA ASN A 135 14.60 0.55 33.63
C ASN A 135 14.52 -0.10 35.02
N THR A 136 15.33 0.39 35.95
CA THR A 136 15.06 0.37 37.39
C THR A 136 15.30 1.78 37.90
#